data_AF-A0A4U6XR76-F1
#
_entry.id   AF-A0A4U6XR76-F1
#
_cell.length_a   1.000
_cell.length_b   1.000
_cell.length_c   1.000
_cell.angle_alpha   90.00
_cell.angle_beta   90.00
_cell.angle_gamma   90.00
#
_symmetry.space_group_name_H-M   'P 1'
#
loop_
_entity.id
_entity.type
_entity.pdbx_description
1 polymer ?
#
loop_
_entity_poly.entity_id
_entity_poly.type
_entity_poly.pdbx_seq_one_letter_code
_entity_poly.pdbx_strand_id
1 'polypeptide(L)'
;MTCLARIPRLPTRDARDWQQCINENPFGPGGDQSADPFASGALTRVSEHTNNLIVASGNLDYRVPTNGKVMVLQNTAWNGGQCFDEFPFKAFSLPTTPSDLSSQSAAGKTGDRVEQPRLTFARVFTAGYGKLCGYRTVSLLP
;
A
#
# COMPACT_ATOMS: atom_id res chain seq x y z
N MET A 1 -16.98 49.95 7.98
CA MET A 1 -15.75 49.27 8.45
C MET A 1 -16.02 47.78 8.36
N THR A 2 -15.85 47.18 7.17
CA THR A 2 -16.09 45.75 6.94
C THR A 2 -14.97 45.26 6.04
N CYS A 3 -14.00 44.57 6.64
CA CYS A 3 -12.88 43.98 5.93
C CYS A 3 -13.33 42.61 5.40
N LEU A 4 -13.92 42.59 4.20
CA LEU A 4 -14.03 41.36 3.41
C LEU A 4 -12.63 41.04 2.90
N ALA A 5 -11.95 40.10 3.55
CA ALA A 5 -10.70 39.53 3.05
C ALA A 5 -11.00 38.82 1.72
N ARG A 6 -10.80 39.53 0.61
CA ARG A 6 -10.78 38.97 -0.73
C ARG A 6 -9.56 38.04 -0.78
N ILE A 7 -9.80 36.73 -0.61
CA ILE A 7 -8.79 35.69 -0.83
C ILE A 7 -8.20 35.95 -2.23
N PRO A 8 -6.90 36.26 -2.37
CA PRO A 8 -6.30 36.45 -3.67
C PRO A 8 -6.44 35.14 -4.43
N ARG A 9 -7.12 35.16 -5.59
CA ARG A 9 -7.03 34.04 -6.53
C ARG A 9 -5.55 33.91 -6.87
N LEU A 10 -4.95 32.80 -6.48
CA LEU A 10 -3.58 32.47 -6.86
C LEU A 10 -3.46 32.64 -8.38
N PRO A 11 -2.40 33.26 -8.89
CA PRO A 11 -2.21 33.43 -10.32
C PRO A 11 -2.16 32.04 -10.94
N THR A 12 -3.03 31.78 -11.93
CA THR A 12 -2.97 30.60 -12.80
C THR A 12 -1.73 30.72 -13.67
N ARG A 13 -0.57 30.46 -13.06
CA ARG A 13 0.67 30.21 -13.78
C ARG A 13 0.47 28.82 -14.37
N ASP A 14 0.07 28.77 -15.65
CA ASP A 14 -0.17 27.59 -16.47
C ASP A 14 -0.54 26.36 -15.64
N ALA A 15 -1.85 26.15 -15.43
CA ALA A 15 -2.31 24.82 -15.01
C ALA A 15 -1.84 23.85 -16.09
N ARG A 16 -0.62 23.31 -15.92
CA ARG A 16 -0.15 22.19 -16.72
C ARG A 16 -1.25 21.15 -16.62
N ASP A 17 -1.70 20.63 -17.75
CA ASP A 17 -2.74 19.61 -17.82
C ASP A 17 -2.34 18.44 -16.92
N TRP A 18 -2.77 18.49 -15.66
CA TRP A 18 -2.39 17.51 -14.67
C TRP A 18 -3.19 16.26 -14.98
N GLN A 19 -2.48 15.15 -15.15
CA GLN A 19 -3.07 13.85 -15.39
C GLN A 19 -2.62 12.91 -14.28
N GLN A 20 -3.57 12.20 -13.67
CA GLN A 20 -3.28 11.18 -12.67
C GLN A 20 -2.48 10.01 -13.27
N CYS A 21 -2.84 9.63 -14.50
CA CYS A 21 -2.14 8.65 -15.31
C CYS A 21 -1.94 9.27 -16.69
N ILE A 22 -0.70 9.29 -17.18
CA ILE A 22 -0.42 9.70 -18.56
C ILE A 22 -0.82 8.57 -19.52
N ASN A 23 -1.30 8.93 -20.71
CA ASN A 23 -1.67 7.94 -21.74
C ASN A 23 -0.45 7.45 -22.53
N GLU A 24 0.64 8.21 -22.51
CA GLU A 24 1.91 7.87 -23.14
C GLU A 24 2.78 7.05 -22.18
N ASN A 25 3.71 6.27 -22.71
CA ASN A 25 4.60 5.47 -21.88
C ASN A 25 5.64 6.37 -21.19
N PRO A 26 5.68 6.46 -19.84
CA PRO A 26 6.66 7.31 -19.14
C PRO A 26 8.11 6.84 -19.34
N PHE A 27 8.33 5.59 -19.76
CA PHE A 27 9.64 5.00 -19.98
C PHE A 27 10.11 5.09 -21.45
N GLY A 28 9.33 5.73 -22.33
CA GLY A 28 9.66 5.90 -23.75
C GLY A 28 9.36 4.66 -24.62
N PRO A 29 9.86 4.62 -25.87
CA PRO A 29 9.49 3.61 -26.87
C PRO A 29 9.86 2.17 -26.51
N GLY A 30 10.84 1.98 -25.63
CA GLY A 30 11.25 0.68 -25.12
C GLY A 30 10.51 0.22 -23.85
N GLY A 31 9.71 1.10 -23.23
CA GLY A 31 9.05 0.80 -21.97
C GLY A 31 10.00 0.52 -20.80
N ASP A 32 9.42 0.01 -19.72
CA ASP A 32 10.19 -0.41 -18.55
C ASP A 32 11.00 -1.66 -18.89
N GLN A 33 12.32 -1.55 -18.78
CA GLN A 33 13.28 -2.64 -19.01
C GLN A 33 13.85 -3.19 -17.70
N SER A 34 13.32 -2.73 -16.56
CA SER A 34 13.75 -3.22 -15.26
C SER A 34 13.40 -4.69 -15.10
N ALA A 35 14.29 -5.42 -14.43
CA ALA A 35 14.02 -6.80 -14.06
C ALA A 35 12.82 -6.85 -13.11
N ASP A 36 12.03 -7.92 -13.22
CA ASP A 36 10.88 -8.14 -12.35
C ASP A 36 11.30 -7.95 -10.87
N PRO A 37 10.56 -7.14 -10.09
CA PRO A 37 10.96 -6.77 -8.73
C PRO A 37 11.07 -7.97 -7.78
N PHE A 38 10.40 -9.08 -8.07
CA PHE A 38 10.47 -10.32 -7.30
C PHE A 38 11.66 -11.18 -7.73
N ALA A 39 12.05 -11.16 -9.01
CA ALA A 39 13.22 -11.86 -9.52
C ALA A 39 14.55 -11.09 -9.30
N SER A 40 14.49 -9.76 -9.18
CA SER A 40 15.68 -8.88 -9.07
C SER A 40 16.39 -8.94 -7.70
N GLY A 41 15.84 -9.64 -6.73
CA GLY A 41 16.30 -9.64 -5.33
C GLY A 41 16.16 -8.29 -4.62
N ALA A 42 15.48 -7.31 -5.23
CA ALA A 42 15.27 -5.99 -4.63
C ALA A 42 14.51 -6.10 -3.30
N LEU A 43 13.49 -6.96 -3.27
CA LEU A 43 12.72 -7.23 -2.07
C LEU A 43 13.62 -7.81 -0.97
N THR A 44 14.45 -8.81 -1.31
CA THR A 44 15.46 -9.39 -0.40
C THR A 44 16.32 -8.32 0.24
N ARG A 45 16.97 -7.49 -0.59
CA ARG A 45 17.85 -6.41 -0.13
C ARG A 45 17.16 -5.43 0.80
N VAL A 46 15.94 -5.00 0.47
CA VAL A 46 15.19 -4.04 1.30
C VAL A 46 14.87 -4.64 2.66
N SER A 47 14.42 -5.89 2.73
CA SER A 47 14.10 -6.51 4.03
C SER A 47 15.32 -6.67 4.92
N GLU A 48 16.48 -7.02 4.33
CA GLU A 48 17.69 -7.32 5.08
C GLU A 48 18.29 -6.04 5.65
N HIS A 49 18.15 -4.93 4.92
CA HIS A 49 18.59 -3.61 5.35
C HIS A 49 17.66 -2.98 6.38
N THR A 50 16.34 -3.01 6.17
CA THR A 50 15.40 -2.30 7.04
C THR A 50 15.03 -3.09 8.29
N ASN A 51 15.05 -4.43 8.22
CA ASN A 51 14.53 -5.33 9.26
C ASN A 51 13.11 -4.97 9.73
N ASN A 52 12.36 -4.21 8.93
CA ASN A 52 11.03 -3.69 9.24
C ASN A 52 10.28 -3.46 7.93
N LEU A 53 10.02 -4.54 7.19
CA LEU A 53 9.24 -4.48 5.96
C LEU A 53 7.77 -4.73 6.29
N ILE A 54 6.89 -3.85 5.81
CA ILE A 54 5.44 -4.03 5.89
C ILE A 54 4.88 -4.18 4.47
N VAL A 55 4.18 -5.28 4.21
CA VAL A 55 3.49 -5.51 2.95
C VAL A 55 1.99 -5.63 3.20
N ALA A 56 1.21 -4.71 2.63
CA ALA A 56 -0.24 -4.71 2.76
C ALA A 56 -0.94 -4.98 1.43
N SER A 57 -2.03 -5.75 1.45
CA SER A 57 -2.82 -6.07 0.26
C SER A 57 -4.33 -5.98 0.52
N GLY A 58 -5.06 -5.36 -0.40
CA GLY A 58 -6.51 -5.37 -0.40
C GLY A 58 -7.04 -6.69 -0.94
N ASN A 59 -7.98 -7.30 -0.23
CA ASN A 59 -8.50 -8.62 -0.60
C ASN A 59 -9.42 -8.59 -1.84
N LEU A 60 -9.86 -7.40 -2.27
CA LEU A 60 -10.67 -7.20 -3.49
C LEU A 60 -9.86 -6.66 -4.68
N ASP A 61 -8.53 -6.68 -4.60
CA ASP A 61 -7.67 -6.33 -5.74
C ASP A 61 -7.61 -7.50 -6.73
N TYR A 62 -8.25 -7.35 -7.88
CA TYR A 62 -8.20 -8.33 -8.97
C TYR A 62 -6.93 -8.22 -9.83
N ARG A 63 -6.29 -7.03 -9.90
CA ARG A 63 -5.09 -6.84 -10.74
C ARG A 63 -3.88 -7.50 -10.12
N VAL A 64 -3.73 -7.36 -8.81
CA VAL A 64 -2.64 -7.99 -8.05
C VAL A 64 -3.26 -8.72 -6.87
N PRO A 65 -3.75 -9.96 -7.07
CA PRO A 65 -4.50 -10.68 -6.05
C PRO A 65 -3.66 -11.00 -4.83
N THR A 66 -4.30 -10.94 -3.66
CA THR A 66 -3.62 -11.15 -2.38
C THR A 66 -2.97 -12.53 -2.29
N ASN A 67 -3.59 -13.57 -2.84
CA ASN A 67 -3.03 -14.92 -2.84
C ASN A 67 -1.73 -15.01 -3.66
N GLY A 68 -1.65 -14.30 -4.79
CA GLY A 68 -0.42 -14.23 -5.59
C GLY A 68 0.72 -13.55 -4.82
N LYS A 69 0.43 -12.45 -4.11
CA LYS A 69 1.42 -11.77 -3.25
C LYS A 69 1.94 -12.69 -2.14
N VAL A 70 1.05 -13.45 -1.48
CA VAL A 70 1.44 -14.43 -0.45
C VAL A 70 2.34 -15.51 -1.04
N MET A 71 2.01 -16.06 -2.21
CA MET A 71 2.86 -17.06 -2.88
C MET A 71 4.26 -16.53 -3.17
N VAL A 72 4.36 -15.30 -3.66
CA VAL A 72 5.66 -14.69 -3.95
C VAL A 72 6.46 -14.47 -2.67
N LEU A 73 5.85 -13.93 -1.61
CA LEU A 73 6.53 -13.74 -0.33
C LEU A 73 6.99 -15.06 0.29
N GLN A 74 6.20 -16.13 0.15
CA GLN A 74 6.55 -17.46 0.63
C GLN A 74 7.70 -18.11 -0.16
N ASN A 75 7.83 -17.78 -1.44
CA ASN A 75 8.92 -18.26 -2.27
C ASN A 75 10.23 -17.48 -2.05
N THR A 76 10.16 -16.28 -1.50
CA THR A 76 11.35 -15.49 -1.22
C THR A 76 11.99 -15.95 0.09
N ALA A 77 13.30 -16.19 0.05
CA ALA A 77 14.14 -16.43 1.21
C ALA A 77 15.01 -15.19 1.51
N TRP A 78 15.25 -14.93 2.79
CA TRP A 78 15.87 -13.69 3.27
C TRP A 78 16.61 -14.01 4.58
N ASN A 79 17.85 -13.57 4.74
CA ASN A 79 18.66 -13.85 5.94
C ASN A 79 18.75 -15.34 6.34
N GLY A 80 18.72 -16.27 5.37
CA GLY A 80 18.83 -17.71 5.64
C GLY A 80 17.58 -18.41 6.18
N GLY A 81 16.45 -17.71 6.30
CA GLY A 81 15.14 -18.27 6.62
C GLY A 81 14.16 -18.16 5.46
N GLN A 82 13.25 -19.12 5.33
CA GLN A 82 12.04 -18.96 4.54
C GLN A 82 11.05 -18.07 5.31
N CYS A 83 10.15 -17.40 4.59
CA CYS A 83 9.26 -16.38 5.14
C CYS A 83 8.22 -16.95 6.12
N PHE A 84 6.92 -16.94 5.81
CA PHE A 84 5.89 -17.28 6.81
C PHE A 84 5.81 -18.77 7.11
N ASP A 85 6.17 -19.15 8.34
CA ASP A 85 5.93 -20.50 8.87
C ASP A 85 4.42 -20.78 9.07
N GLU A 86 3.60 -19.72 9.17
CA GLU A 86 2.16 -19.81 9.40
C GLU A 86 1.38 -18.84 8.50
N PHE A 87 0.19 -19.27 8.07
CA PHE A 87 -0.71 -18.42 7.27
C PHE A 87 -1.19 -17.21 8.09
N PRO A 88 -1.46 -16.03 7.51
CA PRO A 88 -1.98 -14.88 8.28
C PRO A 88 -3.41 -15.08 8.80
N PHE A 89 -3.57 -15.32 10.10
CA PHE A 89 -4.87 -15.39 10.80
C PHE A 89 -5.04 -14.37 11.95
N LYS A 90 -4.01 -13.57 12.29
CA LYS A 90 -4.12 -12.62 13.41
C LYS A 90 -4.96 -11.43 12.97
N ALA A 91 -6.21 -11.37 13.42
CA ALA A 91 -7.10 -10.27 13.11
C ALA A 91 -6.51 -8.92 13.57
N PHE A 92 -6.71 -7.86 12.79
CA PHE A 92 -6.54 -6.48 13.23
C PHE A 92 -7.81 -5.68 12.98
N SER A 93 -8.08 -4.75 13.88
CA SER A 93 -9.30 -3.94 13.91
C SER A 93 -8.96 -2.48 13.96
N LEU A 94 -9.72 -1.65 13.24
CA LEU A 94 -9.59 -0.21 13.32
C LEU A 94 -10.52 0.37 14.39
N PRO A 95 -10.09 1.40 15.13
CA PRO A 95 -10.95 2.09 16.08
C PRO A 95 -12.08 2.82 15.37
N THR A 96 -13.22 2.96 16.04
CA THR A 96 -14.34 3.76 15.54
C THR A 96 -13.96 5.23 15.54
N THR A 97 -13.75 5.80 14.36
CA THR A 97 -13.50 7.24 14.19
C THR A 97 -14.70 7.91 13.51
N PRO A 98 -14.97 9.20 13.77
CA PRO A 98 -15.99 9.94 13.02
C PRO A 98 -15.75 9.80 11.52
N SER A 99 -16.80 9.45 10.78
CA SER A 99 -16.73 9.27 9.32
C SER A 99 -16.54 10.62 8.64
N ASP A 100 -15.32 10.93 8.22
CA ASP A 100 -15.06 11.98 7.23
C ASP A 100 -15.09 11.36 5.81
N LEU A 101 -15.38 12.16 4.78
CA LEU A 101 -15.40 11.69 3.38
C LEU A 101 -14.06 11.11 2.90
N SER A 102 -12.98 11.33 3.66
CA SER A 102 -11.65 10.74 3.46
C SER A 102 -11.49 9.34 4.04
N SER A 103 -12.35 8.89 4.94
CA SER A 103 -12.29 7.56 5.56
C SER A 103 -13.21 6.59 4.83
N GLN A 104 -12.62 5.73 3.99
CA GLN A 104 -13.33 4.61 3.34
C GLN A 104 -13.30 3.34 4.21
N SER A 105 -12.81 3.43 5.45
CA SER A 105 -12.70 2.31 6.39
C SER A 105 -13.90 2.13 7.29
N ALA A 106 -14.40 0.90 7.38
CA ALA A 106 -15.34 0.49 8.42
C ALA A 106 -14.61 0.26 9.75
N ALA A 107 -15.25 0.64 10.85
CA ALA A 107 -14.79 0.32 12.20
C ALA A 107 -14.97 -1.18 12.50
N GLY A 108 -14.12 -1.74 13.37
CA GLY A 108 -14.14 -3.16 13.73
C GLY A 108 -13.11 -3.98 12.96
N LYS A 109 -13.33 -5.29 12.81
CA LYS A 109 -12.36 -6.20 12.16
C LYS A 109 -12.15 -5.78 10.71
N THR A 110 -10.96 -5.28 10.41
CA THR A 110 -10.61 -4.73 9.09
C THR A 110 -9.80 -5.70 8.25
N GLY A 111 -9.12 -6.66 8.88
CA GLY A 111 -8.29 -7.60 8.15
C GLY A 111 -7.57 -8.60 9.04
N ASP A 112 -6.67 -9.35 8.42
CA ASP A 112 -5.77 -10.29 9.10
C ASP A 112 -4.32 -9.90 8.81
N ARG A 113 -3.44 -10.09 9.79
CA ARG A 113 -2.00 -9.88 9.68
C ARG A 113 -1.22 -11.12 10.12
N VAL A 114 0.02 -11.18 9.70
CA VAL A 114 1.05 -12.07 10.25
C VAL A 114 2.29 -11.23 10.50
N GLU A 115 2.91 -11.46 11.65
CA GLU A 115 4.10 -10.76 12.08
C GLU A 115 5.21 -11.78 12.22
N GLN A 116 6.33 -11.49 11.57
CA GLN A 116 7.59 -12.17 11.75
C GLN A 116 8.60 -11.13 12.25
N PRO A 117 9.75 -11.55 12.81
CA PRO A 117 10.69 -10.63 13.43
C PRO A 117 11.14 -9.43 12.57
N ARG A 118 10.95 -9.48 11.24
CA ARG A 118 11.43 -8.47 10.28
C ARG A 118 10.44 -8.13 9.16
N LEU A 119 9.31 -8.82 9.10
CA LEU A 119 8.32 -8.67 8.05
C LEU A 119 6.92 -8.80 8.65
N THR A 120 6.08 -7.82 8.36
CA THR A 120 4.65 -7.88 8.65
C THR A 120 3.87 -7.90 7.35
N PHE A 121 3.03 -8.92 7.17
CA PHE A 121 2.08 -8.96 6.06
C PHE A 121 0.67 -8.72 6.56
N ALA A 122 -0.07 -7.82 5.91
CA ALA A 122 -1.43 -7.48 6.25
C ALA A 122 -2.36 -7.62 5.05
N ARG A 123 -3.46 -8.35 5.22
CA ARG A 123 -4.59 -8.41 4.29
C ARG A 123 -5.70 -7.51 4.83
N VAL A 124 -6.10 -6.52 4.04
CA VAL A 124 -7.22 -5.63 4.34
C VAL A 124 -8.46 -6.16 3.64
N PHE A 125 -9.50 -6.49 4.40
CA PHE A 125 -10.80 -6.85 3.85
C PHE A 125 -11.46 -5.62 3.23
N THR A 126 -12.36 -5.87 2.27
CA THR A 126 -13.14 -4.83 1.56
C THR A 126 -12.34 -3.79 0.77
N ALA A 127 -11.00 -3.80 0.81
CA ALA A 127 -10.15 -2.92 0.02
C ALA A 127 -9.80 -3.52 -1.35
N GLY A 128 -9.95 -2.72 -2.41
CA GLY A 128 -9.51 -3.03 -3.78
C GLY A 128 -8.29 -2.24 -4.24
N TYR A 129 -7.99 -2.31 -5.54
CA TYR A 129 -6.84 -1.61 -6.15
C TYR A 129 -6.89 -0.10 -5.89
N GLY A 130 -5.78 0.46 -5.42
CA GLY A 130 -5.64 1.91 -5.13
C GLY A 130 -6.48 2.42 -3.96
N LYS A 131 -7.18 1.55 -3.22
CA LYS A 131 -8.03 1.94 -2.10
C LYS A 131 -7.41 1.69 -0.73
N LEU A 132 -6.32 0.93 -0.64
CA LEU A 132 -5.60 0.62 0.61
C LEU A 132 -5.32 1.87 1.48
N CYS A 133 -4.73 2.92 0.91
CA CYS A 133 -4.42 4.17 1.65
C CYS A 133 -5.65 5.06 1.91
N GLY A 134 -6.80 4.75 1.32
CA GLY A 134 -8.08 5.39 1.63
C GLY A 134 -8.74 4.84 2.90
N TYR A 135 -8.24 3.71 3.43
CA TYR A 135 -8.56 3.23 4.77
C TYR A 135 -7.58 3.95 5.71
N ARG A 136 -8.12 4.80 6.60
CA ARG A 136 -7.32 5.64 7.51
C ARG A 136 -6.33 4.76 8.29
N THR A 137 -5.13 5.30 8.49
CA THR A 137 -3.96 4.74 9.21
C THR A 137 -4.24 3.39 9.86
N VAL A 138 -3.92 2.30 9.16
CA VAL A 138 -3.82 0.99 9.81
C VAL A 138 -2.62 1.07 10.74
N SER A 139 -2.88 1.28 12.03
CA SER A 139 -1.87 1.14 13.07
C SER A 139 -1.48 -0.33 13.14
N LEU A 140 -0.46 -0.71 12.37
CA LEU A 140 0.14 -2.05 12.37
C LEU A 140 1.16 -2.23 13.51
N LEU A 141 1.25 -1.26 14.41
CA LEU A 141 2.13 -1.30 15.58
C LEU A 141 1.33 -1.57 16.85
N PRO A 142 1.89 -2.33 17.81
CA PRO A 142 1.27 -2.63 19.10
C PRO A 142 0.97 -1.38 19.93
#